data_AF-S4AH75-F1
#
_entry.id   AF-S4AH75-F1
#
_cell.length_a   1.000
_cell.length_b   1.000
_cell.length_c   1.000
_cell.angle_alpha   90.00
_cell.angle_beta   90.00
_cell.angle_gamma   90.00
#
_symmetry.space_group_name_H-M   'P 1'
#
loop_
_entity.id
_entity.type
_entity.pdbx_description
1 polymer ?
#
loop_
_entity_poly.entity_id
_entity_poly.type
_entity_poly.pdbx_seq_one_letter_code
_entity_poly.pdbx_strand_id
1 'polypeptide(L)'
;MLDVLGDHPESVEADLIRYFGGDPLAAYWRGEITLRKLRVLVEALPPDSATARAEAGHHWTHLDYAAADTRDLVELLLTAFINANRDPKAAALRWPEPSWRPGDALPEDTSADEEAKRAKARAAYEHIVARATGG
;
A
#
# COMPACT_ATOMS: atom_id res chain seq x y z
N MET A 1 -8.29 14.47 -27.60
CA MET A 1 -7.57 15.55 -26.90
C MET A 1 -6.75 14.87 -25.82
N LEU A 2 -5.41 14.95 -25.87
CA LEU A 2 -4.55 14.38 -24.82
C LEU A 2 -4.81 15.17 -23.54
N ASP A 3 -5.30 14.50 -22.50
CA ASP A 3 -5.44 15.09 -21.18
C ASP A 3 -4.04 15.21 -20.57
N VAL A 4 -3.52 16.44 -20.50
CA VAL A 4 -2.18 16.71 -19.96
C VAL A 4 -2.17 16.69 -18.44
N LEU A 5 -3.33 16.79 -17.78
CA LEU A 5 -3.45 16.81 -16.33
C LEU A 5 -3.80 15.43 -15.74
N GLY A 6 -4.31 14.52 -16.57
CA GLY A 6 -4.60 13.14 -16.16
C GLY A 6 -5.71 13.04 -15.13
N ASP A 7 -5.71 11.96 -14.36
CA ASP A 7 -6.81 11.60 -13.44
C ASP A 7 -6.81 12.43 -12.14
N HIS A 8 -5.73 13.19 -11.88
CA HIS A 8 -5.54 13.98 -10.66
C HIS A 8 -5.13 15.44 -10.94
N PRO A 9 -6.00 16.23 -11.62
CA PRO A 9 -5.65 17.56 -12.11
C PRO A 9 -5.31 18.55 -10.98
N GLU A 10 -5.97 18.47 -9.83
CA GLU A 10 -5.70 19.35 -8.69
C GLU A 10 -4.34 19.05 -8.04
N SER A 11 -3.93 17.77 -8.04
CA SER A 11 -2.62 17.38 -7.54
C SER A 11 -1.52 17.88 -8.46
N VAL A 12 -1.74 17.75 -9.78
CA VAL A 12 -0.82 18.28 -10.80
C VAL A 12 -0.68 19.79 -10.68
N GLU A 13 -1.78 20.53 -10.54
CA GLU A 13 -1.74 21.98 -10.36
C GLU A 13 -0.96 22.38 -9.09
N ALA A 14 -1.25 21.74 -7.97
CA ALA A 14 -0.56 21.99 -6.71
C ALA A 14 0.95 21.74 -6.81
N ASP A 15 1.37 20.66 -7.47
CA ASP A 15 2.78 20.35 -7.65
C ASP A 15 3.47 21.25 -8.67
N LEU A 16 2.78 21.66 -9.73
CA LEU A 16 3.31 22.65 -10.68
C LEU A 16 3.66 23.97 -9.97
N ILE A 17 2.76 24.44 -9.11
CA ILE A 17 2.98 25.64 -8.27
C ILE A 17 4.13 25.41 -7.29
N ARG A 18 4.15 24.26 -6.61
CA ARG A 18 5.15 23.92 -5.58
C ARG A 18 6.57 23.82 -6.13
N TYR A 19 6.77 23.10 -7.23
CA TYR A 19 8.11 22.75 -7.73
C TYR A 19 8.66 23.72 -8.77
N PHE A 20 7.81 24.37 -9.55
CA PHE A 20 8.24 25.29 -10.61
C PHE A 20 7.96 26.76 -10.31
N GLY A 21 7.16 27.06 -9.27
CA GLY A 21 6.80 28.41 -8.87
C GLY A 21 5.85 29.11 -9.85
N GLY A 22 5.24 30.20 -9.37
CA GLY A 22 4.18 30.87 -10.11
C GLY A 22 2.96 29.97 -10.30
N ASP A 23 2.28 30.12 -11.44
CA ASP A 23 1.14 29.29 -11.83
C ASP A 23 1.28 28.89 -13.31
N PRO A 24 1.95 27.75 -13.59
CA PRO A 24 2.17 27.27 -14.96
C PRO A 24 0.85 26.96 -15.69
N LEU A 25 -0.18 26.51 -14.98
CA LEU A 25 -1.46 26.19 -15.60
C LEU A 25 -2.17 27.47 -16.07
N ALA A 26 -2.23 28.50 -15.23
CA ALA A 26 -2.77 29.79 -15.65
C ALA A 26 -1.90 30.45 -16.73
N ALA A 27 -0.56 30.29 -16.69
CA ALA A 27 0.32 30.77 -17.75
C ALA A 27 0.02 30.11 -19.11
N TYR A 28 -0.35 28.82 -19.12
CA TYR A 28 -0.81 28.15 -20.34
C TYR A 28 -2.12 28.74 -20.85
N TRP A 29 -3.10 28.97 -19.97
CA TRP A 29 -4.38 29.59 -20.35
C TRP A 29 -4.25 31.03 -20.84
N ARG A 30 -3.26 31.78 -20.33
CA ARG A 30 -2.90 33.13 -20.83
C ARG A 30 -2.10 33.10 -22.14
N GLY A 31 -1.66 31.93 -22.61
CA GLY A 31 -0.84 31.79 -23.81
C GLY A 31 0.64 32.15 -23.62
N GLU A 32 1.11 32.27 -22.37
CA GLU A 32 2.49 32.58 -22.02
C GLU A 32 3.42 31.36 -22.17
N ILE A 33 2.87 30.15 -22.00
CA ILE A 33 3.56 28.89 -22.26
C ILE A 33 2.78 28.00 -23.23
N THR A 34 3.49 27.16 -23.97
CA THR A 34 2.87 26.23 -24.92
C THR A 34 2.39 24.96 -24.23
N LEU A 35 1.45 24.23 -24.86
CA LEU A 35 1.01 22.90 -24.39
C LEU A 35 2.19 21.93 -24.25
N ARG A 36 3.16 22.01 -25.17
CA ARG A 36 4.40 21.22 -25.09
C ARG A 36 5.19 21.54 -23.83
N LYS A 37 5.31 22.82 -23.47
CA LYS A 37 6.02 23.24 -22.26
C LYS A 37 5.29 22.77 -21.00
N LEU A 38 3.96 22.92 -20.96
CA LEU A 38 3.14 22.42 -19.84
C LEU A 38 3.32 20.91 -19.66
N ARG A 39 3.22 20.13 -20.75
CA ARG A 39 3.46 18.68 -20.73
C ARG A 39 4.83 18.32 -20.16
N VAL A 40 5.89 19.03 -20.56
CA VAL A 40 7.25 18.79 -20.04
C VAL A 40 7.33 19.05 -18.54
N LEU A 41 6.63 20.06 -18.01
CA LEU A 41 6.62 20.33 -16.56
C LEU A 41 5.91 19.21 -15.79
N VAL A 42 4.78 18.72 -16.31
CA VAL A 42 4.05 17.58 -15.71
C VAL A 42 4.90 16.31 -15.74
N GLU A 43 5.53 16.00 -16.89
CA GLU A 43 6.41 14.82 -17.02
C GLU A 43 7.69 14.93 -16.17
N ALA A 44 8.10 16.14 -15.79
CA ALA A 44 9.27 16.40 -14.95
C ALA A 44 8.94 16.49 -13.45
N LEU A 45 7.70 16.22 -13.04
CA LEU A 45 7.33 16.18 -11.63
C LEU A 45 8.17 15.11 -10.89
N PRO A 46 8.69 15.44 -9.70
CA PRO A 46 9.50 14.50 -8.94
C PRO A 46 8.65 13.36 -8.36
N PRO A 47 9.27 12.22 -8.02
CA PRO A 47 8.58 11.03 -7.52
C PRO A 47 7.93 11.22 -6.14
N ASP A 48 8.28 12.28 -5.41
CA ASP A 48 7.69 12.66 -4.12
C ASP A 48 6.54 13.68 -4.25
N SER A 49 6.11 13.98 -5.48
CA SER A 49 5.00 14.89 -5.78
C SER A 49 3.65 14.36 -5.25
N ALA A 50 2.69 15.26 -5.00
CA ALA A 50 1.32 14.88 -4.67
C ALA A 50 0.67 14.08 -5.80
N THR A 51 0.93 14.41 -7.06
CA THR A 51 0.50 13.65 -8.24
C THR A 51 1.02 12.22 -8.18
N ALA A 52 2.33 12.02 -7.93
CA ALA A 52 2.90 10.67 -7.85
C ALA A 52 2.25 9.84 -6.72
N ARG A 53 1.94 10.46 -5.58
CA ARG A 53 1.22 9.78 -4.48
C ARG A 53 -0.22 9.45 -4.82
N ALA A 54 -0.91 10.36 -5.52
CA ALA A 54 -2.30 10.15 -5.93
C ALA A 54 -2.41 8.98 -6.91
N GLU A 55 -1.52 8.94 -7.92
CA GLU A 55 -1.42 7.84 -8.89
C GLU A 55 -1.06 6.51 -8.24
N ALA A 56 -0.13 6.51 -7.28
CA ALA A 56 0.25 5.31 -6.55
C ALA A 56 -0.84 4.82 -5.57
N GLY A 57 -1.80 5.69 -5.20
CA GLY A 57 -2.78 5.42 -4.15
C GLY A 57 -2.19 5.34 -2.73
N HIS A 58 -0.90 5.65 -2.56
CA HIS A 58 -0.20 5.61 -1.29
C HIS A 58 1.01 6.57 -1.27
N HIS A 59 1.53 6.84 -0.08
CA HIS A 59 2.65 7.77 0.10
C HIS A 59 4.02 7.08 0.22
N TRP A 60 4.08 5.75 0.18
CA TRP A 60 5.34 5.02 0.30
C TRP A 60 6.27 5.30 -0.89
N THR A 61 7.50 5.61 -0.55
CA THR A 61 8.64 5.71 -1.46
C THR A 61 9.41 4.38 -1.48
N HIS A 62 10.36 4.23 -2.41
CA HIS A 62 11.26 3.07 -2.42
C HIS A 62 12.01 2.86 -1.10
N LEU A 63 12.30 3.93 -0.36
CA LEU A 63 12.98 3.83 0.92
C LEU A 63 12.07 3.20 1.99
N ASP A 64 10.77 3.47 1.95
CA ASP A 64 9.80 2.88 2.87
C ASP A 64 9.66 1.37 2.63
N TYR A 65 9.60 0.95 1.36
CA TYR A 65 9.65 -0.47 1.01
C TYR A 65 10.95 -1.14 1.48
N ALA A 66 12.11 -0.52 1.22
CA ALA A 66 13.39 -1.05 1.64
C ALA A 66 13.51 -1.16 3.17
N ALA A 67 12.94 -0.20 3.91
CA ALA A 67 12.91 -0.22 5.36
C ALA A 67 12.04 -1.38 5.90
N ALA A 68 10.84 -1.58 5.32
CA ALA A 68 9.97 -2.71 5.65
C ALA A 68 10.65 -4.06 5.38
N ASP A 69 11.25 -4.22 4.20
CA ASP A 69 11.97 -5.45 3.82
C ASP A 69 13.16 -5.72 4.75
N THR A 70 13.93 -4.68 5.09
CA THR A 70 15.07 -4.81 6.02
C THR A 70 14.61 -5.24 7.40
N ARG A 71 13.53 -4.63 7.91
CA ARG A 71 12.94 -5.00 9.21
C ARG A 71 12.48 -6.46 9.23
N ASP A 72 11.79 -6.89 8.18
CA ASP A 72 11.30 -8.27 8.06
C ASP A 72 12.45 -9.28 7.98
N LEU A 73 13.50 -8.97 7.22
CA LEU A 73 14.70 -9.81 7.13
C LEU A 73 15.44 -9.92 8.46
N VAL A 74 15.57 -8.82 9.21
CA VAL A 74 16.20 -8.84 10.55
C VAL A 74 15.40 -9.71 11.51
N GLU A 75 14.07 -9.60 11.51
CA GLU A 75 13.21 -10.43 12.36
C GLU A 75 13.29 -11.91 12.00
N LEU A 76 13.31 -12.22 10.69
CA LEU A 76 13.48 -13.58 10.19
C LEU A 76 14.83 -14.18 10.60
N LEU A 77 15.92 -13.42 10.43
CA LEU A 77 17.27 -13.84 10.79
C LEU A 77 17.39 -14.10 12.29
N LEU A 78 16.86 -13.20 13.12
CA LEU A 78 16.85 -13.38 14.57
C LEU A 78 16.06 -14.63 14.97
N THR A 79 14.88 -14.82 14.38
CA THR A 79 14.04 -15.99 14.65
C THR A 79 14.74 -17.28 14.23
N ALA A 80 15.38 -17.29 13.07
CA ALA A 80 16.15 -18.44 12.58
C ALA A 80 17.32 -18.76 13.50
N PHE A 81 18.05 -17.73 13.94
CA PHE A 81 19.15 -17.88 14.86
C PHE A 81 18.71 -18.48 16.20
N ILE A 82 17.64 -17.97 16.80
CA ILE A 82 17.11 -18.52 18.05
C ILE A 82 16.63 -19.95 17.84
N ASN A 83 15.91 -20.21 16.75
CA ASN A 83 15.40 -21.55 16.45
C ASN A 83 16.50 -22.58 16.17
N ALA A 84 17.64 -22.16 15.62
CA ALA A 84 18.79 -23.03 15.40
C ALA A 84 19.57 -23.34 16.69
N ASN A 85 19.54 -22.42 17.67
CA ASN A 85 20.29 -22.53 18.93
C ASN A 85 19.43 -22.89 20.15
N ARG A 86 18.14 -23.16 19.96
CA ARG A 86 17.24 -23.56 21.05
C ARG A 86 17.54 -24.98 21.55
N ASP A 87 17.14 -25.27 22.79
CA ASP A 87 17.07 -26.66 23.27
C ASP A 87 16.16 -27.47 22.33
N PRO A 88 16.59 -28.65 21.83
CA PRO A 88 15.78 -29.51 20.98
C PRO A 88 14.41 -29.87 21.55
N LYS A 89 14.27 -29.87 22.89
CA LYS A 89 13.02 -30.17 23.59
C LYS A 89 12.11 -28.96 23.79
N ALA A 90 12.63 -27.74 23.64
CA ALA A 90 11.80 -26.53 23.67
C ALA A 90 10.86 -26.50 22.46
N ALA A 91 9.85 -25.62 22.47
CA ALA A 91 9.10 -25.34 21.25
C ALA A 91 9.89 -24.39 20.34
N ALA A 92 9.76 -24.53 19.03
CA ALA A 92 10.29 -23.54 18.10
C ALA A 92 9.49 -22.23 18.23
N LEU A 93 10.17 -21.09 18.13
CA LEU A 93 9.52 -19.81 17.89
C LEU A 93 8.78 -19.86 16.57
N ARG A 94 7.61 -19.22 16.55
CA ARG A 94 6.84 -19.01 15.33
C ARG A 94 7.64 -18.13 14.38
N TRP A 95 7.65 -18.49 13.10
CA TRP A 95 8.21 -17.65 12.06
C TRP A 95 7.42 -16.33 11.95
N PRO A 96 8.11 -15.19 11.83
CA PRO A 96 7.44 -13.90 11.73
C PRO A 96 6.67 -13.80 10.42
N GLU A 97 5.56 -13.09 10.46
CA GLU A 97 4.83 -12.70 9.25
C GLU A 97 5.46 -11.42 8.68
N PRO A 98 5.44 -11.21 7.35
CA PRO A 98 5.88 -9.96 6.75
C PRO A 98 5.11 -8.76 7.32
N SER A 99 5.80 -7.63 7.43
CA SER A 99 5.15 -6.37 7.76
C SER A 99 4.14 -5.95 6.69
N TRP A 100 3.12 -5.20 7.10
CA TRP A 100 2.12 -4.65 6.19
C TRP A 100 2.76 -3.70 5.17
N ARG A 101 2.36 -3.81 3.90
CA ARG A 101 2.75 -2.92 2.80
C ARG A 101 1.50 -2.34 2.12
N PRO A 102 1.62 -1.19 1.42
CA PRO A 102 0.56 -0.71 0.55
C PRO A 102 0.18 -1.77 -0.48
N GLY A 103 -1.12 -2.07 -0.56
CA GLY A 103 -1.67 -3.17 -1.35
C GLY A 103 -2.09 -4.39 -0.52
N ASP A 104 -1.56 -4.53 0.69
CA ASP A 104 -2.03 -5.54 1.65
C ASP A 104 -3.33 -5.08 2.31
N ALA A 105 -4.23 -6.04 2.58
CA ALA A 105 -5.45 -5.77 3.35
C ALA A 105 -5.09 -5.17 4.72
N LEU A 106 -5.87 -4.18 5.16
CA LEU A 106 -5.64 -3.58 6.46
C LEU A 106 -5.93 -4.63 7.56
N PRO A 107 -5.24 -4.57 8.71
CA PRO A 107 -5.48 -5.49 9.82
C PRO A 107 -6.95 -5.55 10.25
N GLU A 108 -7.65 -4.41 10.18
CA GLU A 108 -9.08 -4.33 10.51
C GLU A 108 -9.95 -5.11 9.50
N ASP A 109 -9.64 -5.04 8.21
CA ASP A 109 -10.33 -5.80 7.16
C ASP A 109 -10.12 -7.32 7.36
N THR A 110 -8.90 -7.73 7.69
CA THR A 110 -8.61 -9.15 7.96
C THR A 110 -9.33 -9.68 9.19
N SER A 111 -9.54 -8.84 10.21
CA SER A 111 -10.25 -9.22 11.43
C SER A 111 -11.75 -9.49 11.17
N ALA A 112 -12.37 -8.66 10.33
CA ALA A 112 -13.76 -8.82 9.91
C ALA A 112 -13.96 -10.09 9.05
N ASP A 113 -13.03 -10.36 8.13
CA ASP A 113 -13.05 -11.57 7.31
C ASP A 113 -12.87 -12.85 8.15
N GLU A 114 -11.99 -12.83 9.15
CA GLU A 114 -11.79 -13.94 10.07
C GLU A 114 -13.00 -14.17 10.99
N GLU A 115 -13.73 -13.12 11.38
CA GLU A 115 -15.01 -13.24 12.08
C GLU A 115 -16.10 -13.84 11.20
N ALA A 116 -16.20 -13.41 9.94
CA ALA A 116 -17.14 -13.96 8.97
C ALA A 116 -16.86 -15.44 8.69
N LYS A 117 -15.58 -15.83 8.54
CA LYS A 117 -15.18 -17.24 8.41
C LYS A 117 -15.56 -18.06 9.65
N ARG A 118 -15.32 -17.54 10.86
CA ARG A 118 -15.68 -18.20 12.12
C ARG A 118 -17.20 -18.37 12.26
N ALA A 119 -17.99 -17.36 11.88
CA ALA A 119 -19.45 -17.46 11.87
C ALA A 119 -19.95 -18.53 10.89
N LYS A 120 -19.37 -18.58 9.68
CA LYS A 120 -19.70 -19.59 8.67
C LYS A 120 -19.33 -21.01 9.13
N ALA A 121 -18.18 -21.17 9.80
CA ALA A 121 -17.76 -22.45 10.35
C ALA A 121 -18.70 -22.94 11.47
N ARG A 122 -19.15 -22.04 12.35
CA ARG A 122 -20.14 -22.36 13.39
C ARG A 122 -21.48 -22.80 12.79
N ALA A 123 -22.00 -22.05 11.82
CA ALA A 123 -23.25 -22.40 11.14
C ALA A 123 -23.17 -23.76 10.40
N ALA A 124 -22.02 -24.05 9.77
CA ALA A 124 -21.80 -25.34 9.14
C ALA A 124 -21.76 -26.50 10.14
N TYR A 125 -21.14 -26.30 11.31
CA TYR A 125 -21.11 -27.28 12.38
C TYR A 125 -22.50 -27.55 12.95
N GLU A 126 -23.27 -26.49 13.25
CA GLU A 126 -24.64 -26.60 13.74
C GLU A 126 -25.55 -27.36 12.77
N HIS A 127 -25.40 -27.11 11.46
CA HIS A 127 -26.13 -27.85 10.43
C HIS A 127 -25.77 -29.34 10.38
N ILE A 128 -24.50 -29.69 10.57
CA ILE A 128 -24.05 -31.09 10.64
C ILE A 128 -24.60 -31.78 11.89
N VAL A 129 -24.51 -31.13 13.05
CA VAL A 129 -25.02 -31.66 14.32
C VAL A 129 -26.52 -31.89 14.25
N ALA A 130 -27.28 -30.93 13.72
CA ALA A 130 -28.74 -31.05 13.56
C ALA A 130 -29.15 -32.25 12.69
N ARG A 131 -28.37 -32.57 11.65
CA ARG A 131 -28.57 -33.78 10.82
C ARG A 131 -28.17 -35.07 11.53
N ALA A 132 -27.18 -35.03 12.40
CA ALA A 132 -26.70 -36.21 13.14
C ALA A 132 -27.61 -36.60 14.32
N THR A 133 -28.31 -35.63 14.92
CA THR A 133 -29.22 -35.86 16.06
C THR A 133 -30.69 -36.08 15.66
N GLY A 134 -31.03 -35.93 14.37
CA GLY A 134 -32.39 -36.03 13.85
C GLY A 134 -32.75 -37.36 13.17
N GLY A 135 -32.02 -38.44 13.44
CA GLY A 135 -32.27 -39.79 12.92
C GLY A 135 -32.47 -40.82 14.02
#